data_AF-A0A814ZL59-F1
#
_entry.id   AF-A0A814ZL59-F1
#
_cell.length_a   1.000
_cell.length_b   1.000
_cell.length_c   1.000
_cell.angle_alpha   90.00
_cell.angle_beta   90.00
_cell.angle_gamma   90.00
#
_symmetry.space_group_name_H-M   'P 1'
#
loop_
_entity.id
_entity.type
_entity.pdbx_description
1 polymer ?
#
loop_
_entity_poly.entity_id
_entity_poly.type
_entity_poly.pdbx_seq_one_letter_code
_entity_poly.pdbx_strand_id
1 'polypeptide(L)'
;MFRSTHFFFLLSICSVFSFLDLTIRCPNGRQALHTFDVTTLSFSVQCSTPGQSCRERMGLCNEHHLCCPRTLKMSSKPYLYDRASNLKFVRIGNDYKDFYRLFEIDLLMNSKRSYDYHSRWLFFDETLRDLFEMPKARFWLPIIQCFQNHGLSYAFVPKNATSVTSNVSAMTILTRKNDSFDSIYICYMATRKEHRRQGLATRLLQHIVQRSLNERENGVQYITLHVNTMNTAALELYERCGWRCEMFLPGYLNYDPHHATNHAYLLKLRLNGVKNITSLCRDRYAVDIEPSDDEQSVRNCNRQPVY
;
A
#
# COMPACT_ATOMS: atom_id res chain seq x y z
N MET A 1 -24.24 22.45 -48.87
CA MET A 1 -25.65 22.83 -48.99
C MET A 1 -26.14 23.32 -47.62
N PHE A 2 -26.44 24.63 -47.55
CA PHE A 2 -27.34 25.39 -46.64
C PHE A 2 -27.72 24.81 -45.25
N ARG A 3 -27.26 25.43 -44.16
CA ARG A 3 -27.92 26.45 -43.25
C ARG A 3 -28.33 25.78 -41.94
N SER A 4 -27.69 26.06 -40.79
CA SER A 4 -27.87 27.21 -39.88
C SER A 4 -29.32 27.50 -39.49
N THR A 5 -29.66 27.19 -38.24
CA THR A 5 -30.66 27.94 -37.45
C THR A 5 -30.33 27.83 -35.96
N HIS A 6 -30.12 28.99 -35.35
CA HIS A 6 -30.11 29.22 -33.90
C HIS A 6 -31.52 29.04 -33.32
N PHE A 7 -31.62 28.53 -32.09
CA PHE A 7 -32.70 28.90 -31.17
C PHE A 7 -32.16 29.02 -29.75
N PHE A 8 -32.22 30.24 -29.22
CA PHE A 8 -32.13 30.59 -27.81
C PHE A 8 -33.48 30.31 -27.15
N PHE A 9 -33.48 29.75 -25.93
CA PHE A 9 -34.51 30.08 -24.94
C PHE A 9 -33.89 30.11 -23.54
N LEU A 10 -34.10 31.24 -22.87
CA LEU A 10 -33.79 31.53 -21.47
C LEU A 10 -34.87 30.96 -20.54
N LEU A 11 -34.43 30.59 -19.33
CA LEU A 11 -35.14 30.59 -18.04
C LEU A 11 -36.44 29.79 -17.88
N SER A 12 -36.38 28.76 -17.02
CA SER A 12 -37.29 28.71 -15.87
C SER A 12 -36.65 27.92 -14.71
N ILE A 13 -36.45 28.63 -13.60
CA ILE A 13 -36.12 28.12 -12.26
C ILE A 13 -37.45 27.83 -11.53
N CYS A 14 -37.38 26.95 -10.52
CA CYS A 14 -38.46 26.41 -9.66
C CYS A 14 -39.07 25.13 -10.26
N SER A 15 -39.15 23.99 -9.57
CA SER A 15 -39.01 23.68 -8.15
C SER A 15 -39.29 22.19 -7.98
N VAL A 16 -38.40 21.42 -7.32
CA VAL A 16 -38.70 20.37 -6.31
C VAL A 16 -37.32 19.91 -5.80
N PHE A 17 -36.79 20.58 -4.78
CA PHE A 17 -35.79 19.95 -3.93
C PHE A 17 -36.55 19.43 -2.72
N SER A 18 -36.73 18.11 -2.68
CA SER A 18 -37.10 17.41 -1.45
C SER A 18 -36.05 17.74 -0.41
N PHE A 19 -36.46 18.38 0.68
CA PHE A 19 -35.61 18.66 1.83
C PHE A 19 -35.05 17.34 2.36
N LEU A 20 -33.77 17.07 2.10
CA LEU A 20 -32.99 16.11 2.87
C LEU A 20 -32.67 16.77 4.22
N ASP A 21 -33.22 16.23 5.30
CA ASP A 21 -32.87 16.61 6.67
C ASP A 21 -31.42 16.19 6.97
N LEU A 22 -30.46 17.01 6.57
CA LEU A 22 -29.05 16.82 6.85
C LEU A 22 -28.75 17.29 8.28
N THR A 23 -28.80 16.38 9.26
CA THR A 23 -28.48 16.70 10.65
C THR A 23 -26.97 16.56 10.91
N ILE A 24 -26.22 17.67 10.86
CA ILE A 24 -24.80 17.67 11.26
C ILE A 24 -24.70 17.97 12.76
N ARG A 25 -24.23 17.00 13.55
CA ARG A 25 -23.97 17.20 14.98
C ARG A 25 -22.55 17.71 15.21
N CYS A 26 -22.41 18.91 15.77
CA CYS A 26 -21.14 19.37 16.31
C CYS A 26 -20.67 18.44 17.45
N PRO A 27 -19.35 18.27 17.67
CA PRO A 27 -18.81 17.40 18.73
C PRO A 27 -19.34 17.73 20.14
N ASN A 28 -19.87 18.93 20.32
CA ASN A 28 -20.36 19.46 21.60
C ASN A 28 -21.89 19.46 21.71
N GLY A 29 -22.62 18.80 20.79
CA GLY A 29 -24.08 18.66 20.83
C GLY A 29 -24.89 19.92 20.48
N ARG A 30 -24.26 20.99 19.97
CA ARG A 30 -24.94 22.24 19.60
C ARG A 30 -25.36 22.27 18.13
N GLN A 31 -26.43 23.01 17.84
CA GLN A 31 -26.90 23.31 16.49
C GLN A 31 -25.96 24.33 15.82
N ALA A 32 -25.65 24.14 14.54
CA ALA A 32 -24.87 25.07 13.74
C ALA A 32 -25.79 25.81 12.76
N LEU A 33 -25.48 27.09 12.48
CA LEU A 33 -26.16 27.85 11.44
C LEU A 33 -25.43 27.66 10.12
N HIS A 34 -26.18 27.32 9.07
CA HIS A 34 -25.67 27.06 7.73
C HIS A 34 -26.00 28.22 6.81
N THR A 35 -25.00 28.74 6.11
CA THR A 35 -25.17 29.69 5.01
C THR A 35 -24.51 29.13 3.76
N PHE A 36 -25.32 29.01 2.70
CA PHE A 36 -24.87 28.63 1.36
C PHE A 36 -24.75 29.89 0.52
N ASP A 37 -23.54 30.17 0.04
CA ASP A 37 -23.29 31.27 -0.88
C ASP A 37 -23.42 30.76 -2.32
N VAL A 38 -24.53 31.12 -2.94
CA VAL A 38 -24.89 30.71 -4.31
C VAL A 38 -23.89 31.24 -5.34
N THR A 39 -23.24 32.37 -5.05
CA THR A 39 -22.28 33.04 -5.95
C THR A 39 -20.96 32.28 -6.02
N THR A 40 -20.54 31.66 -4.93
CA THR A 40 -19.27 30.94 -4.82
C THR A 40 -19.43 29.42 -4.78
N LEU A 41 -20.67 28.92 -4.82
CA LEU A 41 -21.02 27.50 -4.63
C LEU A 41 -20.36 26.92 -3.37
N SER A 42 -20.33 27.70 -2.29
CA SER A 42 -19.63 27.32 -1.06
C SER A 42 -20.56 27.25 0.15
N PHE A 43 -20.30 26.27 1.02
CA PHE A 43 -20.97 26.14 2.30
C PHE A 43 -20.09 26.75 3.40
N SER A 44 -20.68 27.57 4.25
CA SER A 44 -20.06 28.03 5.48
C SER A 44 -20.88 27.59 6.70
N VAL A 45 -20.18 27.17 7.75
CA VAL A 45 -20.79 26.73 9.00
C VAL A 45 -20.30 27.67 10.09
N GLN A 46 -21.22 28.41 10.70
CA GLN A 46 -20.91 29.22 11.88
C GLN A 46 -21.30 28.45 13.14
N CYS A 47 -20.30 28.06 13.91
CA CYS A 47 -20.50 27.58 15.27
C CYS A 47 -20.56 28.79 16.21
N SER A 48 -21.65 28.92 16.96
CA SER A 48 -21.83 29.96 17.97
C SER A 48 -20.98 29.68 19.21
N THR A 49 -19.69 30.01 19.11
CA THR A 49 -18.83 30.27 20.26
C THR A 49 -18.43 31.75 20.25
N PRO A 50 -18.67 32.51 21.33
CA PRO A 50 -18.13 33.86 21.43
C PRO A 50 -16.60 33.81 21.35
N GLY A 51 -16.01 34.43 20.33
CA GLY A 51 -14.57 34.67 20.24
C GLY A 51 -13.74 33.79 19.28
N GLN A 52 -14.33 32.86 18.51
CA GLN A 52 -13.58 32.11 17.49
C GLN A 52 -14.36 31.99 16.18
N SER A 53 -13.89 32.65 15.12
CA SER A 53 -14.34 32.39 13.75
C SER A 53 -13.46 31.30 13.13
N CYS A 54 -13.99 30.10 12.93
CA CYS A 54 -13.37 29.12 12.03
C CYS A 54 -13.89 29.36 10.60
N ARG A 55 -13.03 29.86 9.71
CA ARG A 55 -13.26 29.82 8.25
C ARG A 55 -12.46 28.67 7.68
N GLU A 56 -13.08 27.50 7.50
CA GLU A 56 -12.48 26.40 6.75
C GLU A 56 -13.37 26.05 5.56
N ARG A 57 -12.77 25.87 4.37
CA ARG A 57 -13.48 25.40 3.16
C ARG A 57 -13.72 23.91 3.30
N MET A 58 -14.98 23.47 3.20
CA MET A 58 -15.30 22.05 3.13
C MET A 58 -15.08 21.51 1.71
N GLY A 59 -14.64 20.25 1.62
CA GLY A 59 -14.55 19.49 0.37
C GLY A 59 -15.59 18.36 0.35
N LEU A 60 -16.02 17.96 -0.85
CA LEU A 60 -16.88 16.80 -1.04
C LEU A 60 -16.04 15.52 -0.92
N CYS A 61 -16.46 14.61 -0.04
CA CYS A 61 -15.79 13.30 0.11
C CYS A 61 -16.52 12.16 -0.58
N ASN A 62 -17.78 12.34 -0.99
CA ASN A 62 -18.58 11.51 -1.93
C ASN A 62 -19.91 12.23 -2.23
N GLU A 63 -20.71 11.72 -3.20
CA GLU A 63 -21.94 12.36 -3.73
C GLU A 63 -22.99 12.76 -2.66
N HIS A 64 -22.89 12.26 -1.43
CA HIS A 64 -23.87 12.54 -0.37
C HIS A 64 -23.28 12.97 0.98
N HIS A 65 -21.96 13.21 1.10
CA HIS A 65 -21.34 13.56 2.39
C HIS A 65 -20.32 14.71 2.29
N LEU A 66 -20.59 15.77 3.05
CA LEU A 66 -19.64 16.84 3.38
C LEU A 66 -18.83 16.42 4.61
N CYS A 67 -17.53 16.19 4.43
CA CYS A 67 -16.63 16.01 5.55
C CYS A 67 -15.93 17.34 5.84
N CYS A 68 -15.89 17.73 7.11
CA CYS A 68 -14.94 18.74 7.57
C CYS A 68 -13.53 18.19 7.25
N PRO A 69 -12.72 18.86 6.41
CA PRO A 69 -11.34 18.45 6.21
C PRO A 69 -10.61 18.81 7.50
N ARG A 70 -10.71 17.95 8.51
CA ARG A 70 -9.64 17.89 9.49
C ARG A 70 -8.41 17.60 8.66
N THR A 71 -7.58 18.61 8.44
CA THR A 71 -6.15 18.40 8.33
C THR A 71 -5.81 17.54 9.53
N LEU A 72 -5.72 16.24 9.32
CA LEU A 72 -5.10 15.32 10.26
C LEU A 72 -3.67 15.82 10.33
N LYS A 73 -3.40 16.78 11.21
CA LYS A 73 -2.05 16.96 11.74
C LYS A 73 -1.73 15.61 12.32
N MET A 74 -0.91 14.84 11.58
CA MET A 74 -0.53 13.50 11.99
C MET A 74 0.02 13.63 13.40
N SER A 75 -0.73 13.07 14.34
CA SER A 75 -0.45 13.14 15.76
C SER A 75 0.99 12.68 16.00
N SER A 76 1.69 13.27 16.97
CA SER A 76 2.98 12.75 17.44
C SER A 76 2.90 11.33 17.99
N LYS A 77 1.69 10.77 18.11
CA LYS A 77 1.47 9.38 18.47
C LYS A 77 2.22 8.45 17.51
N PRO A 78 2.83 7.38 18.05
CA PRO A 78 3.58 6.41 17.24
C PRO A 78 2.67 5.52 16.38
N TYR A 79 1.34 5.72 16.43
CA TYR A 79 0.40 4.96 15.62
C TYR A 79 -0.77 5.83 15.13
N LEU A 80 -1.39 5.37 14.04
CA LEU A 80 -2.64 5.88 13.50
C LEU A 80 -3.64 4.73 13.43
N TYR A 81 -4.88 5.02 13.78
CA TYR A 81 -5.97 4.05 13.70
C TYR A 81 -6.95 4.52 12.64
N ASP A 82 -7.17 3.69 11.64
CA ASP A 82 -8.27 3.89 10.70
C ASP A 82 -9.45 3.03 11.12
N ARG A 83 -10.52 3.71 11.55
CA ARG A 83 -11.73 3.05 12.02
C ARG A 83 -12.52 2.41 10.87
N ALA A 84 -12.41 2.94 9.66
CA ALA A 84 -13.16 2.46 8.51
C ALA A 84 -12.64 1.09 8.02
N SER A 85 -11.32 0.95 7.90
CA SER A 85 -10.68 -0.33 7.54
C SER A 85 -10.35 -1.21 8.76
N ASN A 86 -10.55 -0.71 9.97
CA ASN A 86 -10.14 -1.35 11.23
C ASN A 86 -8.67 -1.78 11.24
N LEU A 87 -7.80 -0.89 10.74
CA LEU A 87 -6.36 -1.07 10.68
C LEU A 87 -5.64 -0.16 11.66
N LYS A 88 -4.56 -0.66 12.24
CA LYS A 88 -3.64 0.12 13.06
C LYS A 88 -2.30 0.22 12.36
N PHE A 89 -1.90 1.43 12.04
CA PHE A 89 -0.62 1.76 11.42
C PHE A 89 0.35 2.17 12.52
N VAL A 90 1.37 1.35 12.79
CA VAL A 90 2.42 1.62 13.77
C VAL A 90 3.64 2.15 13.04
N ARG A 91 4.06 3.37 13.35
CA ARG A 91 5.27 3.96 12.76
C ARG A 91 6.50 3.21 13.24
N ILE A 92 7.36 2.79 12.31
CA ILE A 92 8.60 2.11 12.61
C ILE A 92 9.79 2.92 12.12
N GLY A 93 10.74 3.15 13.04
CA GLY A 93 12.01 3.79 12.74
C GLY A 93 11.91 5.25 12.31
N ASN A 94 12.99 5.74 11.72
CA ASN A 94 13.12 7.12 11.27
C ASN A 94 12.52 7.36 9.88
N ASP A 95 12.24 8.62 9.57
CA ASP A 95 11.78 9.02 8.24
C ASP A 95 12.85 8.66 7.18
N TYR A 96 12.40 8.14 6.05
CA TYR A 96 13.28 7.83 4.92
C TYR A 96 13.38 9.05 4.00
N LYS A 97 14.61 9.57 3.86
CA LYS A 97 14.93 10.79 3.10
C LYS A 97 14.09 12.01 3.54
N ASP A 98 13.64 12.06 4.80
CA ASP A 98 12.72 13.09 5.32
C ASP A 98 11.34 13.19 4.64
N PHE A 99 11.08 12.40 3.60
CA PHE A 99 9.85 12.44 2.80
C PHE A 99 8.89 11.31 3.12
N TYR A 100 9.36 10.18 3.62
CA TYR A 100 8.53 8.98 3.79
C TYR A 100 8.58 8.45 5.22
N ARG A 101 7.46 7.92 5.69
CA ARG A 101 7.34 7.19 6.95
C ARG A 101 7.07 5.72 6.66
N LEU A 102 7.77 4.84 7.37
CA LEU A 102 7.50 3.40 7.34
C LEU A 102 6.48 3.07 8.43
N PHE A 103 5.46 2.32 8.06
CA PHE A 103 4.45 1.79 8.97
C PHE A 103 4.41 0.27 8.90
N GLU A 104 4.26 -0.38 10.04
CA GLU A 104 3.68 -1.73 10.14
C GLU A 104 2.17 -1.59 10.26
N ILE A 105 1.44 -2.46 9.57
CA ILE A 105 -0.02 -2.42 9.54
C ILE A 105 -0.55 -3.66 10.25
N ASP A 106 -1.10 -3.44 11.44
CA ASP A 106 -1.70 -4.46 12.28
C ASP A 106 -3.19 -4.65 11.93
N LEU A 107 -3.59 -5.91 11.74
CA LEU A 107 -4.99 -6.33 11.71
C LEU A 107 -5.52 -6.43 13.14
N LEU A 108 -6.48 -5.59 13.52
CA LEU A 108 -7.02 -5.61 14.88
C LEU A 108 -8.05 -6.74 15.07
N MET A 109 -7.68 -7.80 15.79
CA MET A 109 -8.51 -9.00 16.01
C MET A 109 -9.84 -8.77 16.75
N ASN A 110 -10.04 -7.60 17.39
CA ASN A 110 -10.95 -7.46 18.53
C ASN A 110 -12.34 -6.85 18.29
N SER A 111 -12.85 -6.77 17.06
CA SER A 111 -14.29 -6.52 16.92
C SER A 111 -15.04 -7.83 17.14
N LYS A 112 -15.63 -8.02 18.32
CA LYS A 112 -16.66 -9.06 18.61
C LYS A 112 -17.83 -9.07 17.59
N ARG A 113 -17.86 -8.11 16.66
CA ARG A 113 -18.73 -8.06 15.49
C ARG A 113 -18.04 -8.80 14.33
N SER A 114 -18.49 -10.05 14.12
CA SER A 114 -18.17 -10.97 13.02
C SER A 114 -18.31 -10.37 11.60
N TYR A 115 -19.01 -9.24 11.46
CA TYR A 115 -19.53 -8.79 10.16
C TYR A 115 -18.62 -7.88 9.33
N ASP A 116 -17.42 -7.52 9.78
CA ASP A 116 -16.54 -6.60 9.02
C ASP A 116 -15.22 -7.24 8.59
N TYR A 117 -15.31 -8.48 8.11
CA TYR A 117 -14.16 -9.17 7.50
C TYR A 117 -13.81 -8.56 6.14
N HIS A 118 -14.80 -8.03 5.40
CA HIS A 118 -14.62 -7.57 4.03
C HIS A 118 -13.83 -6.25 3.91
N SER A 119 -14.12 -5.25 4.76
CA SER A 119 -13.48 -3.93 4.69
C SER A 119 -11.97 -3.98 4.90
N ARG A 120 -11.50 -4.90 5.76
CA ARG A 120 -10.07 -5.07 6.07
C ARG A 120 -9.28 -5.52 4.85
N TRP A 121 -9.81 -6.52 4.14
CA TRP A 121 -9.17 -7.03 2.92
C TRP A 121 -9.30 -6.06 1.76
N LEU A 122 -10.39 -5.30 1.73
CA LEU A 122 -10.63 -4.29 0.70
C LEU A 122 -9.50 -3.27 0.66
N PHE A 123 -9.00 -2.80 1.82
CA PHE A 123 -7.85 -1.90 1.86
C PHE A 123 -6.61 -2.49 1.15
N PHE A 124 -6.20 -3.70 1.50
CA PHE A 124 -5.01 -4.32 0.90
C PHE A 124 -5.22 -4.62 -0.59
N ASP A 125 -6.41 -5.09 -0.96
CA ASP A 125 -6.76 -5.42 -2.32
C ASP A 125 -6.77 -4.17 -3.21
N GLU A 126 -7.43 -3.09 -2.78
CA GLU A 126 -7.43 -1.79 -3.48
C GLU A 126 -6.04 -1.18 -3.56
N THR A 127 -5.28 -1.22 -2.45
CA THR A 127 -3.92 -0.68 -2.42
C THR A 127 -2.99 -1.44 -3.37
N LEU A 128 -3.06 -2.77 -3.41
CA LEU A 128 -2.24 -3.56 -4.34
C LEU A 128 -2.67 -3.36 -5.79
N ARG A 129 -3.97 -3.27 -6.08
CA ARG A 129 -4.47 -2.92 -7.42
C ARG A 129 -3.91 -1.59 -7.89
N ASP A 130 -3.90 -0.58 -7.03
CA ASP A 130 -3.32 0.73 -7.31
C ASP A 130 -1.79 0.64 -7.53
N LEU A 131 -1.06 0.03 -6.60
CA LEU A 131 0.40 -0.05 -6.66
C LEU A 131 0.94 -0.85 -7.87
N PHE A 132 0.23 -1.90 -8.29
CA PHE A 132 0.57 -2.70 -9.45
C PHE A 132 0.02 -2.14 -10.77
N GLU A 133 -0.82 -1.10 -10.75
CA GLU A 133 -1.52 -0.56 -11.93
C GLU A 133 -2.47 -1.60 -12.57
N MET A 134 -3.18 -2.37 -11.74
CA MET A 134 -4.02 -3.52 -12.13
C MET A 134 -5.45 -3.42 -11.58
N PRO A 135 -6.31 -2.54 -12.11
CA PRO A 135 -7.61 -2.23 -11.51
C PRO A 135 -8.60 -3.42 -11.46
N LYS A 136 -8.40 -4.43 -12.32
CA LYS A 136 -9.27 -5.61 -12.42
C LYS A 136 -8.74 -6.83 -11.66
N ALA A 137 -7.54 -6.75 -11.08
CA ALA A 137 -6.96 -7.85 -10.32
C ALA A 137 -7.75 -8.13 -9.04
N ARG A 138 -7.69 -9.36 -8.56
CA ARG A 138 -8.30 -9.77 -7.29
C ARG A 138 -7.23 -10.43 -6.43
N PHE A 139 -6.69 -9.68 -5.49
CA PHE A 139 -5.67 -10.14 -4.56
C PHE A 139 -6.28 -10.70 -3.27
N TRP A 140 -7.57 -10.48 -3.02
CA TRP A 140 -8.23 -10.79 -1.74
C TRP A 140 -7.99 -12.23 -1.23
N LEU A 141 -8.18 -13.28 -2.05
CA LEU A 141 -7.97 -14.67 -1.64
C LEU A 141 -6.52 -14.95 -1.21
N PRO A 142 -5.51 -14.66 -2.05
CA PRO A 142 -4.13 -14.89 -1.63
C PRO A 142 -3.67 -13.96 -0.49
N ILE A 143 -4.21 -12.73 -0.37
CA ILE A 143 -3.96 -11.88 0.81
C ILE A 143 -4.43 -12.58 2.08
N ILE A 144 -5.66 -13.11 2.08
CA ILE A 144 -6.21 -13.84 3.23
C ILE A 144 -5.30 -15.00 3.61
N GLN A 145 -4.85 -15.79 2.63
CA GLN A 145 -3.94 -16.91 2.88
C GLN A 145 -2.62 -16.45 3.50
N CYS A 146 -2.04 -15.34 3.03
CA CYS A 146 -0.82 -14.78 3.60
C CYS A 146 -1.01 -14.35 5.06
N PHE A 147 -2.14 -13.70 5.39
CA PHE A 147 -2.41 -13.25 6.76
C PHE A 147 -2.84 -14.35 7.72
N GLN A 148 -3.54 -15.39 7.23
CA GLN A 148 -3.87 -16.58 8.03
C GLN A 148 -2.61 -17.30 8.54
N ASN A 149 -1.50 -17.16 7.83
CA ASN A 149 -0.21 -17.79 8.15
C ASN A 149 0.75 -16.84 8.88
N HIS A 150 0.22 -16.05 9.82
CA HIS A 150 0.97 -15.03 10.57
C HIS A 150 1.55 -13.93 9.67
N GLY A 151 0.76 -13.45 8.70
CA GLY A 151 1.21 -12.43 7.78
C GLY A 151 1.49 -11.09 8.46
N LEU A 152 2.55 -10.43 8.01
CA LEU A 152 2.91 -9.07 8.40
C LEU A 152 2.85 -8.18 7.16
N SER A 153 2.61 -6.89 7.38
CA SER A 153 2.62 -5.93 6.27
C SER A 153 3.24 -4.61 6.66
N TYR A 154 4.00 -4.06 5.70
CA TYR A 154 4.69 -2.79 5.85
C TYR A 154 4.39 -1.87 4.69
N ALA A 155 4.30 -0.58 4.95
CA ALA A 155 4.03 0.42 3.93
C ALA A 155 4.83 1.70 4.14
N PHE A 156 5.29 2.28 3.03
CA PHE A 156 5.79 3.65 2.99
C PHE A 156 4.67 4.61 2.62
N VAL A 157 4.57 5.69 3.40
CA VAL A 157 3.59 6.77 3.19
C VAL A 157 4.30 8.12 3.22
N PRO A 158 4.01 9.06 2.30
CA PRO A 158 4.58 10.40 2.31
C PRO A 158 4.26 11.14 3.61
N LYS A 159 5.22 11.93 4.08
CA LYS A 159 5.12 12.70 5.33
C LYS A 159 3.99 13.73 5.32
N ASN A 160 3.71 14.27 4.13
CA ASN A 160 2.68 15.27 3.85
C ASN A 160 1.34 14.65 3.40
N ALA A 161 1.20 13.32 3.44
CA ALA A 161 -0.05 12.66 3.11
C ALA A 161 -1.19 13.13 4.02
N THR A 162 -2.33 13.46 3.43
CA THR A 162 -3.56 13.82 4.15
C THR A 162 -4.27 12.60 4.72
N SER A 163 -4.07 11.43 4.12
CA SER A 163 -4.59 10.14 4.58
C SER A 163 -3.58 9.03 4.29
N VAL A 164 -3.32 8.19 5.30
CA VAL A 164 -2.38 7.06 5.18
C VAL A 164 -2.89 6.03 4.16
N THR A 165 -4.18 5.73 4.17
CA THR A 165 -4.77 4.65 3.36
C THR A 165 -4.77 4.96 1.87
N SER A 166 -4.90 6.23 1.48
CA SER A 166 -4.92 6.67 0.08
C SER A 166 -3.53 7.01 -0.50
N ASN A 167 -2.52 7.17 0.37
CA ASN A 167 -1.20 7.66 -0.02
C ASN A 167 -0.10 6.62 0.25
N VAL A 168 -0.42 5.33 0.13
CA VAL A 168 0.61 4.29 0.18
C VAL A 168 1.48 4.39 -1.07
N SER A 169 2.77 4.72 -0.90
CA SER A 169 3.74 4.83 -1.98
C SER A 169 4.42 3.50 -2.31
N ALA A 170 4.59 2.64 -1.31
CA ALA A 170 5.10 1.28 -1.47
C ALA A 170 4.56 0.39 -0.36
N MET A 171 4.32 -0.88 -0.66
CA MET A 171 3.81 -1.85 0.30
C MET A 171 4.47 -3.20 0.11
N THR A 172 4.60 -3.95 1.19
CA THR A 172 4.91 -5.37 1.15
C THR A 172 4.03 -6.14 2.13
N ILE A 173 3.65 -7.35 1.74
CA ILE A 173 2.98 -8.34 2.59
C ILE A 173 3.89 -9.56 2.59
N LEU A 174 4.20 -10.06 3.79
CA LEU A 174 5.00 -11.24 3.99
C LEU A 174 4.29 -12.22 4.93
N THR A 175 4.69 -13.47 4.89
CA THR A 175 4.12 -14.53 5.72
C THR A 175 5.20 -15.55 6.08
N ARG A 176 4.96 -16.33 7.14
CA ARG A 176 5.81 -17.50 7.41
C ARG A 176 5.25 -18.66 6.60
N LYS A 177 6.11 -19.40 5.90
CA LYS A 177 5.66 -20.55 5.13
C LYS A 177 5.29 -21.68 6.11
N ASN A 178 4.04 -22.14 6.09
CA ASN A 178 3.51 -23.08 7.09
C ASN A 178 4.23 -24.44 7.10
N ASP A 179 4.76 -24.88 5.96
CA ASP A 179 5.26 -26.25 5.82
C ASP A 179 6.74 -26.37 6.19
N SER A 180 7.45 -25.24 6.27
CA SER A 180 8.85 -25.19 6.69
C SER A 180 9.11 -23.90 7.45
N PHE A 181 9.28 -23.99 8.77
CA PHE A 181 9.62 -22.86 9.65
C PHE A 181 10.95 -22.17 9.29
N ASP A 182 11.64 -22.68 8.26
CA ASP A 182 12.93 -22.21 7.78
C ASP A 182 12.85 -20.99 6.84
N SER A 183 11.66 -20.50 6.50
CA SER A 183 11.56 -19.39 5.54
C SER A 183 10.47 -18.36 5.80
N ILE A 184 10.81 -17.12 5.47
CA ILE A 184 9.85 -16.03 5.29
C ILE A 184 9.55 -15.90 3.80
N TYR A 185 8.27 -15.82 3.45
CA TYR A 185 7.81 -15.67 2.07
C TYR A 185 7.26 -14.26 1.84
N ILE A 186 7.79 -13.58 0.82
CA ILE A 186 7.25 -12.28 0.38
C ILE A 186 6.08 -12.57 -0.57
N CYS A 187 4.86 -12.37 -0.06
CA CYS A 187 3.65 -12.54 -0.86
C CYS A 187 3.51 -11.46 -1.92
N TYR A 188 3.70 -10.20 -1.51
CA TYR A 188 3.56 -9.05 -2.37
C TYR A 188 4.60 -8.00 -2.03
N MET A 189 5.13 -7.34 -3.06
CA MET A 189 5.90 -6.13 -2.93
C MET A 189 5.65 -5.26 -4.14
N ALA A 190 5.22 -4.03 -3.91
CA ALA A 190 4.94 -3.08 -4.99
C ALA A 190 5.32 -1.67 -4.58
N THR A 191 5.62 -0.84 -5.58
CA THR A 191 5.90 0.59 -5.42
C THR A 191 5.17 1.32 -6.52
N ARG A 192 4.39 2.34 -6.14
CA ARG A 192 3.63 3.17 -7.08
C ARG A 192 4.57 3.80 -8.09
N LYS A 193 4.14 3.91 -9.34
CA LYS A 193 5.00 4.26 -10.48
C LYS A 193 5.79 5.57 -10.28
N GLU A 194 5.14 6.61 -9.78
CA GLU A 194 5.73 7.93 -9.49
C GLU A 194 6.73 7.91 -8.32
N HIS A 195 6.70 6.87 -7.48
CA HIS A 195 7.60 6.68 -6.35
C HIS A 195 8.70 5.63 -6.62
N ARG A 196 8.72 5.02 -7.82
CA ARG A 196 9.78 4.08 -8.24
C ARG A 196 11.12 4.79 -8.36
N ARG A 197 12.22 4.01 -8.31
CA ARG A 197 13.62 4.50 -8.35
C ARG A 197 14.00 5.46 -7.22
N GLN A 198 13.15 5.66 -6.21
CA GLN A 198 13.47 6.47 -5.04
C GLN A 198 14.10 5.66 -3.89
N GLY A 199 14.25 4.35 -4.06
CA GLY A 199 14.86 3.44 -3.07
C GLY A 199 13.86 2.84 -2.06
N LEU A 200 12.55 3.05 -2.23
CA LEU A 200 11.53 2.53 -1.32
C LEU A 200 11.51 0.99 -1.27
N ALA A 201 11.52 0.32 -2.42
CA ALA A 201 11.57 -1.15 -2.48
C ALA A 201 12.84 -1.72 -1.82
N THR A 202 14.01 -1.11 -2.10
CA THR A 202 15.27 -1.45 -1.41
C THR A 202 15.14 -1.31 0.10
N ARG A 203 14.53 -0.21 0.58
CA ARG A 203 14.38 0.02 2.01
C ARG A 203 13.39 -0.96 2.65
N LEU A 204 12.33 -1.35 1.96
CA LEU A 204 11.44 -2.43 2.40
C LEU A 204 12.22 -3.77 2.49
N LEU A 205 13.01 -4.12 1.47
CA LEU A 205 13.83 -5.34 1.51
C LEU A 205 14.82 -5.34 2.67
N GLN A 206 15.50 -4.21 2.93
CA GLN A 206 16.37 -4.06 4.10
C GLN A 206 15.62 -4.33 5.42
N HIS A 207 14.40 -3.80 5.54
CA HIS A 207 13.58 -4.02 6.72
C HIS A 207 13.15 -5.49 6.86
N ILE A 208 12.71 -6.13 5.77
CA ILE A 208 12.34 -7.54 5.74
C ILE A 208 13.54 -8.42 6.11
N VAL A 209 14.72 -8.14 5.54
CA VAL A 209 15.94 -8.89 5.86
C VAL A 209 16.33 -8.73 7.31
N GLN A 210 16.30 -7.50 7.86
CA GLN A 210 16.56 -7.28 9.28
C GLN A 210 15.57 -8.06 10.16
N ARG A 211 14.28 -8.01 9.85
CA ARG A 211 13.24 -8.75 10.56
C ARG A 211 13.48 -10.25 10.52
N SER A 212 13.87 -10.77 9.35
CA SER A 212 14.15 -12.19 9.13
C SER A 212 15.39 -12.66 9.86
N LEU A 213 16.44 -11.83 9.92
CA LEU A 213 17.64 -12.10 10.70
C LEU A 213 17.33 -12.21 12.19
N ASN A 214 16.42 -11.39 12.71
CA ASN A 214 15.96 -11.47 14.10
C ASN A 214 15.12 -12.74 14.38
N GLU A 215 14.66 -13.46 13.36
CA GLU A 215 13.90 -14.70 13.49
C GLU A 215 14.76 -15.95 13.25
N ARG A 216 16.09 -15.81 13.10
CA ARG A 216 17.00 -16.95 12.88
C ARG A 216 17.00 -17.93 14.04
N GLU A 217 16.89 -17.44 15.27
CA GLU A 217 16.79 -18.28 16.47
C GLU A 217 15.50 -19.13 16.47
N ASN A 218 14.47 -18.67 15.74
CA ASN A 218 13.23 -19.41 15.52
C ASN A 218 13.30 -20.32 14.27
N GLY A 219 14.51 -20.59 13.77
CA GLY A 219 14.75 -21.52 12.66
C GLY A 219 14.72 -20.90 11.27
N VAL A 220 14.42 -19.61 11.10
CA VAL A 220 14.36 -18.97 9.77
C VAL A 220 15.76 -18.91 9.16
N GLN A 221 15.94 -19.49 7.98
CA GLN A 221 17.20 -19.56 7.23
C GLN A 221 17.14 -18.81 5.90
N TYR A 222 15.95 -18.67 5.31
CA TYR A 222 15.77 -18.15 3.96
C TYR A 222 14.67 -17.10 3.87
N ILE A 223 14.76 -16.26 2.84
CA ILE A 223 13.65 -15.46 2.37
C ILE A 223 13.35 -15.86 0.93
N THR A 224 12.10 -16.20 0.64
CA THR A 224 11.69 -16.65 -0.69
C THR A 224 10.59 -15.77 -1.28
N LEU A 225 10.51 -15.73 -2.60
CA LEU A 225 9.47 -15.03 -3.34
C LEU A 225 9.30 -15.61 -4.73
N HIS A 226 8.14 -15.37 -5.33
CA HIS A 226 7.93 -15.60 -6.77
C HIS A 226 7.92 -14.27 -7.52
N VAL A 227 8.45 -14.30 -8.73
CA VAL A 227 8.49 -13.13 -9.61
C VAL A 227 8.25 -13.56 -11.05
N ASN A 228 7.45 -12.78 -11.77
CA ASN A 228 7.19 -13.03 -13.17
C ASN A 228 8.50 -12.98 -13.98
N THR A 229 8.67 -13.93 -14.91
CA THR A 229 9.89 -14.05 -15.72
C THR A 229 10.21 -12.82 -16.57
N MET A 230 9.20 -12.02 -16.91
CA MET A 230 9.32 -10.78 -17.70
C MET A 230 9.42 -9.51 -16.85
N ASN A 231 9.34 -9.60 -15.51
CA ASN A 231 9.47 -8.43 -14.64
C ASN A 231 10.94 -8.09 -14.37
N THR A 232 11.64 -7.64 -15.41
CA THR A 232 13.09 -7.36 -15.39
C THR A 232 13.48 -6.39 -14.28
N ALA A 233 12.67 -5.36 -14.02
CA ALA A 233 12.95 -4.39 -12.96
C ALA A 233 12.95 -5.02 -11.55
N ALA A 234 12.02 -5.92 -11.27
CA ALA A 234 11.99 -6.64 -9.99
C ALA A 234 13.13 -7.66 -9.90
N LEU A 235 13.42 -8.35 -11.00
CA LEU A 235 14.51 -9.31 -11.10
C LEU A 235 15.87 -8.68 -10.82
N GLU A 236 16.19 -7.59 -11.51
CA GLU A 236 17.42 -6.81 -11.28
C GLU A 236 17.51 -6.29 -9.83
N LEU A 237 16.37 -5.89 -9.25
CA LEU A 237 16.33 -5.46 -7.85
C LEU A 237 16.71 -6.62 -6.93
N TYR A 238 16.03 -7.77 -7.04
CA TYR A 238 16.25 -8.91 -6.15
C TYR A 238 17.66 -9.49 -6.31
N GLU A 239 18.15 -9.66 -7.53
CA GLU A 239 19.51 -10.16 -7.79
C GLU A 239 20.58 -9.24 -7.21
N ARG A 240 20.44 -7.93 -7.38
CA ARG A 240 21.33 -6.93 -6.78
C ARG A 240 21.27 -6.95 -5.25
N CYS A 241 20.14 -7.34 -4.68
CA CYS A 241 19.98 -7.51 -3.23
C CYS A 241 20.45 -8.89 -2.73
N GLY A 242 21.02 -9.75 -3.58
CA GLY A 242 21.57 -11.05 -3.21
C GLY A 242 20.61 -12.24 -3.31
N TRP A 243 19.39 -12.04 -3.82
CA TRP A 243 18.53 -13.18 -4.15
C TRP A 243 19.08 -13.93 -5.35
N ARG A 244 18.90 -15.25 -5.36
CA ARG A 244 19.27 -16.11 -6.47
C ARG A 244 18.09 -16.97 -6.90
N CYS A 245 18.10 -17.31 -8.17
CA CYS A 245 17.04 -18.08 -8.76
C CYS A 245 17.17 -19.55 -8.34
N GLU A 246 16.17 -20.07 -7.64
CA GLU A 246 16.15 -21.45 -7.19
C GLU A 246 15.45 -22.34 -8.22
N MET A 247 14.38 -21.84 -8.87
CA MET A 247 13.57 -22.66 -9.77
C MET A 247 12.84 -21.82 -10.82
N PHE A 248 12.76 -22.34 -12.05
CA PHE A 248 11.82 -21.88 -13.07
C PHE A 248 10.50 -22.64 -12.97
N LEU A 249 9.39 -21.91 -12.96
CA LEU A 249 8.05 -22.45 -12.75
C LEU A 249 7.16 -22.12 -13.98
N PRO A 250 7.03 -23.04 -14.94
CA PRO A 250 6.24 -22.78 -16.13
C PRO A 250 4.73 -22.75 -15.80
N GLY A 251 4.02 -21.70 -16.22
CA GLY A 251 2.56 -21.62 -16.05
C GLY A 251 2.09 -21.43 -14.60
N TYR A 252 3.00 -21.01 -13.72
CA TYR A 252 2.74 -20.90 -12.28
C TYR A 252 1.78 -19.76 -11.92
N LEU A 253 1.86 -18.63 -12.61
CA LEU A 253 0.97 -17.52 -12.39
C LEU A 253 -0.35 -17.75 -13.13
N ASN A 254 -1.44 -17.20 -12.60
CA ASN A 254 -2.67 -17.13 -13.37
C ASN A 254 -2.46 -16.25 -14.60
N TYR A 255 -3.15 -16.57 -15.70
CA TYR A 255 -3.14 -15.70 -16.86
C TYR A 255 -3.63 -14.31 -16.46
N ASP A 256 -2.87 -13.32 -16.89
CA ASP A 256 -3.13 -11.93 -16.59
C ASP A 256 -2.75 -11.10 -17.82
N PRO A 257 -3.69 -10.34 -18.40
CA PRO A 257 -3.41 -9.53 -19.58
C PRO A 257 -2.31 -8.47 -19.36
N HIS A 258 -1.95 -8.17 -18.12
CA HIS A 258 -0.87 -7.24 -17.77
C HIS A 258 0.51 -7.89 -17.71
N HIS A 259 0.59 -9.22 -17.70
CA HIS A 259 1.84 -9.96 -17.69
C HIS A 259 2.03 -10.69 -19.02
N ALA A 260 3.16 -10.41 -19.70
CA ALA A 260 3.46 -11.00 -21.00
C ALA A 260 3.61 -12.53 -20.97
N THR A 261 3.93 -13.10 -19.81
CA THR A 261 3.97 -14.55 -19.58
C THR A 261 3.33 -14.87 -18.25
N ASN A 262 2.94 -16.13 -18.06
CA ASN A 262 2.47 -16.66 -16.79
C ASN A 262 3.53 -17.53 -16.08
N HIS A 263 4.78 -17.50 -16.57
CA HIS A 263 5.90 -18.19 -15.95
C HIS A 263 6.46 -17.36 -14.79
N ALA A 264 6.94 -18.03 -13.75
CA ALA A 264 7.60 -17.40 -12.62
C ALA A 264 8.99 -17.99 -12.36
N TYR A 265 9.81 -17.20 -11.67
CA TYR A 265 10.99 -17.68 -10.99
C TYR A 265 10.73 -17.70 -9.48
N LEU A 266 11.09 -18.79 -8.82
CA LEU A 266 11.28 -18.82 -7.37
C LEU A 266 12.66 -18.26 -7.07
N LEU A 267 12.71 -17.15 -6.33
CA LEU A 267 13.96 -16.58 -5.86
C LEU A 267 14.14 -16.84 -4.36
N LYS A 268 15.38 -17.04 -3.95
CA LYS A 268 15.79 -17.33 -2.58
C LYS A 268 16.97 -16.49 -2.15
N LEU A 269 16.91 -15.93 -0.95
CA LEU A 269 18.04 -15.32 -0.25
C LEU A 269 18.39 -16.16 0.97
N ARG A 270 19.66 -16.56 1.09
CA ARG A 270 20.20 -17.21 2.29
C ARG A 270 20.57 -16.17 3.34
N LEU A 271 20.00 -16.27 4.54
CA LEU A 271 20.25 -15.30 5.61
C LEU A 271 21.68 -15.37 6.16
N ASN A 272 22.32 -16.55 6.14
CA ASN A 272 23.71 -16.72 6.57
C ASN A 272 24.72 -15.97 5.68
N GLY A 273 24.34 -15.71 4.43
CA GLY A 273 25.14 -14.92 3.49
C GLY A 273 25.08 -13.42 3.77
N VAL A 274 24.06 -12.91 4.45
CA VAL A 274 23.89 -11.45 4.65
C VAL A 274 24.94 -10.93 5.64
N LYS A 275 25.84 -10.06 5.17
CA LYS A 275 26.91 -9.44 5.97
C LYS A 275 26.57 -8.03 6.41
N ASN A 276 25.93 -7.26 5.52
CA ASN A 276 25.66 -5.85 5.77
C ASN A 276 24.30 -5.41 5.21
N ILE A 277 23.33 -5.25 6.10
CA ILE A 277 21.96 -4.87 5.74
C ILE A 277 21.87 -3.43 5.24
N THR A 278 22.69 -2.51 5.76
CA THR A 278 22.62 -1.09 5.34
C THR A 278 23.12 -0.89 3.92
N SER A 279 24.08 -1.73 3.50
CA SER A 279 24.62 -1.79 2.13
C SER A 279 23.87 -2.74 1.19
N LEU A 280 22.85 -3.46 1.68
CA LEU A 280 22.03 -4.37 0.87
C LEU A 280 21.51 -3.66 -0.39
N CYS A 281 21.59 -4.35 -1.53
CA CYS A 281 21.20 -3.84 -2.86
C CYS A 281 22.08 -2.72 -3.44
N ARG A 282 23.16 -2.31 -2.75
CA ARG A 282 24.10 -1.28 -3.23
C ARG A 282 25.49 -1.84 -3.40
N ASP A 283 25.90 -2.68 -2.46
CA ASP A 283 27.19 -3.33 -2.45
C ASP A 283 27.01 -4.83 -2.73
N ARG A 284 27.76 -5.37 -3.69
CA ARG A 284 27.74 -6.80 -4.00
C ARG A 284 28.28 -7.64 -2.84
N TYR A 285 29.11 -7.06 -1.97
CA TYR A 285 29.65 -7.72 -0.78
C TYR A 285 28.72 -7.61 0.45
N ALA A 286 27.54 -7.00 0.29
CA ALA A 286 26.53 -6.98 1.35
C ALA A 286 25.97 -8.39 1.65
N VAL A 287 26.08 -9.30 0.68
CA VAL A 287 25.66 -10.70 0.77
C VAL A 287 26.76 -11.57 0.17
N ASP A 288 27.29 -12.51 0.95
CA ASP A 288 28.14 -13.58 0.44
C ASP A 288 27.28 -14.58 -0.31
N ILE A 289 27.59 -14.77 -1.58
CA ILE A 289 26.89 -15.70 -2.48
C ILE A 289 27.87 -16.82 -2.80
N GLU A 290 27.50 -18.04 -2.45
CA GLU A 290 28.31 -19.21 -2.78
C GLU A 290 28.38 -19.35 -4.31
N PRO A 291 29.56 -19.61 -4.91
CA PRO A 291 29.68 -19.78 -6.36
C PRO A 291 28.71 -20.84 -6.92
N SER A 292 28.47 -21.91 -6.16
CA SER A 292 27.50 -22.96 -6.50
C SER A 292 26.06 -22.45 -6.62
N ASP A 293 25.64 -21.51 -5.77
CA ASP A 293 24.30 -20.91 -5.84
C ASP A 293 24.15 -20.02 -7.08
N ASP A 294 25.19 -19.29 -7.44
CA ASP A 294 25.20 -18.42 -8.61
C ASP A 294 25.15 -19.24 -9.91
N GLU A 295 25.99 -20.28 -10.01
CA GLU A 295 25.98 -21.24 -11.11
C GLU A 295 24.63 -21.98 -11.21
N GLN A 296 24.06 -22.39 -10.07
CA GLN A 296 22.76 -23.04 -10.05
C GLN A 296 21.65 -22.10 -10.53
N SER A 297 21.70 -20.82 -10.13
CA SER A 297 20.75 -19.80 -10.57
C SER A 297 20.79 -19.57 -12.08
N VAL A 298 22.00 -19.47 -12.65
CA VAL A 298 22.22 -19.37 -14.10
C VAL A 298 21.61 -20.56 -14.83
N ARG A 299 21.90 -21.79 -14.35
CA ARG A 299 21.38 -23.04 -14.93
C ARG A 299 19.86 -23.16 -14.84
N ASN A 300 19.29 -22.92 -13.66
CA ASN A 300 17.87 -23.17 -13.42
C ASN A 300 16.96 -22.20 -14.16
N CYS A 301 17.45 -20.99 -14.42
CA CYS A 301 16.62 -19.91 -14.91
C CYS A 301 17.00 -19.46 -16.32
N ASN A 302 17.86 -20.23 -17.00
CA ASN A 302 18.34 -19.97 -18.37
C ASN A 302 18.77 -18.50 -18.58
N ARG A 303 19.35 -17.89 -17.54
CA ARG A 303 19.81 -16.50 -17.60
C ARG A 303 21.27 -16.48 -17.99
N GLN A 304 21.65 -15.60 -18.90
CA GLN A 304 23.05 -15.21 -19.02
C GLN A 304 23.46 -14.54 -17.69
N PRO A 305 24.63 -14.87 -17.11
CA PRO A 305 25.11 -14.20 -15.90
C PRO A 305 25.21 -12.68 -16.12
N VAL A 306 24.71 -11.90 -15.17
CA VAL A 306 24.85 -10.44 -15.15
C VAL A 306 26.18 -10.13 -14.47
N TYR A 307 27.21 -9.87 -15.28
CA TYR A 307 28.56 -9.52 -14.83
C TYR A 307 28.64 -8.10 -14.24
#